data_AF-A0A5M5EEA7-F1
#
_entry.id   AF-A0A5M5EEA7-F1
#
_cell.length_a   1.000
_cell.length_b   1.000
_cell.length_c   1.000
_cell.angle_alpha   90.00
_cell.angle_beta   90.00
_cell.angle_gamma   90.00
#
_symmetry.space_group_name_H-M   'P 1'
#
loop_
_entity.id
_entity.type
_entity.pdbx_description
1 polymer ?
#
loop_
_entity_poly.entity_id
_entity_poly.type
_entity_poly.pdbx_seq_one_letter_code
_entity_poly.pdbx_strand_id
1 'polypeptide(L)'
;MANLATTTYKVTGTREAVNNLWTTFQDMEVDSKDIRLFKLAEHYGIDYEKKQISVRGHIYWAEYEEDEENDYFLLSFETETAWDACNELFFEINRILNDELSISYRCCESGCDLFYTHDEGDFFPEECCVSSYGEPFEDACEDVFDTIEDAIAEWTSKTGIGQGDRSEKEMVDFINSYEYESEETYFYIHPFTFE
;
A
#
# COMPACT_ATOMS: atom_id res chain seq x y z
N MET A 1 13.09 -0.48 12.29
CA MET A 1 11.97 -0.93 11.44
C MET A 1 12.30 -2.29 10.86
N ALA A 2 11.31 -3.17 10.78
CA ALA A 2 11.38 -4.28 9.86
C ALA A 2 11.13 -3.70 8.46
N ASN A 3 11.92 -4.08 7.46
CA ASN A 3 11.77 -3.55 6.11
C ASN A 3 10.61 -4.26 5.39
N LEU A 4 9.40 -4.01 5.85
CA LEU A 4 8.17 -4.66 5.44
C LEU A 4 7.29 -3.65 4.70
N ALA A 5 7.18 -3.82 3.39
CA ALA A 5 6.31 -3.02 2.56
C ALA A 5 4.89 -3.57 2.63
N THR A 6 3.96 -2.72 3.07
CA THR A 6 2.52 -2.97 2.95
C THR A 6 2.06 -2.35 1.64
N THR A 7 1.40 -3.15 0.80
CA THR A 7 0.87 -2.67 -0.48
C THR A 7 -0.59 -3.04 -0.58
N THR A 8 -1.45 -2.04 -0.73
CA THR A 8 -2.87 -2.23 -1.03
C THR A 8 -3.05 -2.20 -2.54
N TYR A 9 -3.68 -3.23 -3.09
CA TYR A 9 -4.01 -3.35 -4.50
C TYR A 9 -5.51 -3.22 -4.70
N LYS A 10 -5.88 -2.54 -5.80
CA LYS A 10 -7.24 -2.38 -6.30
C LYS A 10 -7.22 -2.81 -7.76
N VAL A 11 -7.82 -3.96 -8.04
CA VAL A 11 -7.77 -4.60 -9.35
C VAL A 11 -9.15 -4.66 -9.96
N THR A 12 -9.30 -4.00 -11.11
CA THR A 12 -10.50 -4.07 -11.95
C THR A 12 -10.17 -4.71 -13.29
N GLY A 13 -11.16 -4.90 -14.15
CA GLY A 13 -10.97 -5.50 -15.46
C GLY A 13 -12.24 -6.16 -15.98
N THR A 14 -12.08 -7.06 -16.95
CA THR A 14 -13.20 -7.89 -17.39
C THR A 14 -13.69 -8.79 -16.26
N ARG A 15 -14.99 -9.12 -16.26
CA ARG A 15 -15.56 -10.09 -15.31
C ARG A 15 -14.75 -11.37 -15.25
N GLU A 16 -14.35 -11.89 -16.41
CA GLU A 16 -13.62 -13.15 -16.52
C GLU A 16 -12.23 -13.05 -15.88
N ALA A 17 -11.46 -12.01 -16.19
CA ALA A 17 -10.11 -11.85 -15.66
C ALA A 17 -10.11 -11.64 -14.14
N VAL A 18 -10.96 -10.76 -13.61
CA VAL A 18 -11.05 -10.50 -12.17
C VAL A 18 -11.54 -11.74 -11.42
N ASN A 19 -12.56 -12.44 -11.93
CA ASN A 19 -13.05 -13.67 -11.30
C ASN A 19 -12.03 -14.82 -11.36
N ASN A 20 -11.23 -14.92 -12.42
CA ASN A 20 -10.17 -15.93 -12.50
C ASN A 20 -9.11 -15.72 -11.40
N LEU A 21 -8.71 -14.46 -11.17
CA LEU A 21 -7.78 -14.11 -10.10
C LEU A 21 -8.40 -14.36 -8.72
N TRP A 22 -9.65 -13.91 -8.50
CA TRP A 22 -10.35 -14.14 -7.24
C TRP A 22 -10.55 -15.62 -6.93
N THR A 23 -11.00 -16.42 -7.90
CA THR A 23 -11.15 -17.88 -7.75
C THR A 23 -9.82 -18.53 -7.38
N THR A 24 -8.71 -18.06 -7.96
CA THR A 24 -7.37 -18.54 -7.59
C THR A 24 -7.05 -18.24 -6.12
N PHE A 25 -7.38 -17.05 -5.62
CA PHE A 25 -7.19 -16.72 -4.21
C PHE A 25 -8.07 -17.57 -3.28
N GLN A 26 -9.31 -17.83 -3.68
CA GLN A 26 -10.22 -18.73 -2.95
C GLN A 26 -9.72 -20.18 -2.91
N ASP A 27 -9.25 -20.71 -4.04
CA ASP A 27 -8.66 -22.06 -4.12
C ASP A 27 -7.38 -22.18 -3.27
N MET A 28 -6.67 -21.06 -3.08
CA MET A 28 -5.53 -20.96 -2.19
C MET A 28 -5.91 -20.65 -0.73
N GLU A 29 -7.21 -20.60 -0.42
CA GLU A 29 -7.83 -20.44 0.90
C GLU A 29 -7.53 -19.09 1.59
N VAL A 30 -7.54 -17.98 0.83
CA VAL A 30 -7.22 -16.61 1.31
C VAL A 30 -8.00 -16.19 2.56
N ASP A 31 -9.26 -16.62 2.70
CA ASP A 31 -10.12 -16.29 3.85
C ASP A 31 -9.67 -16.94 5.18
N SER A 32 -8.73 -17.90 5.12
CA SER A 32 -8.32 -18.70 6.28
C SER A 32 -6.83 -18.71 6.54
N LYS A 33 -6.01 -18.32 5.54
CA LYS A 33 -4.55 -18.28 5.65
C LYS A 33 -3.93 -17.38 4.59
N ASP A 34 -2.72 -16.95 4.88
CA ASP A 34 -1.91 -16.17 3.96
C ASP A 34 -1.54 -16.95 2.69
N ILE A 35 -1.61 -16.26 1.54
CA ILE A 35 -1.11 -16.77 0.27
C ILE A 35 0.34 -16.32 0.10
N ARG A 36 1.27 -17.27 0.18
CA ARG A 36 2.69 -17.00 -0.12
C ARG A 36 2.86 -16.64 -1.60
N LEU A 37 3.47 -15.50 -1.91
CA LEU A 37 3.60 -15.01 -3.28
C LEU A 37 4.36 -15.98 -4.20
N PHE A 38 5.37 -16.70 -3.69
CA PHE A 38 6.08 -17.71 -4.49
C PHE A 38 5.16 -18.87 -4.91
N LYS A 39 4.18 -19.26 -4.07
CA LYS A 39 3.21 -20.30 -4.43
C LYS A 39 2.21 -19.81 -5.46
N LEU A 40 1.83 -18.54 -5.38
CA LEU A 40 1.00 -17.89 -6.40
C LEU A 40 1.72 -17.88 -7.75
N ALA A 41 3.01 -17.51 -7.76
CA ALA A 41 3.84 -17.57 -8.95
C ALA A 41 3.94 -19.00 -9.52
N GLU A 42 4.15 -20.01 -8.67
CA GLU A 42 4.14 -21.43 -9.07
C GLU A 42 2.80 -21.87 -9.66
N HIS A 43 1.67 -21.43 -9.08
CA HIS A 43 0.32 -21.73 -9.57
C HIS A 43 0.13 -21.24 -11.02
N TYR A 44 0.57 -20.02 -11.31
CA TYR A 44 0.51 -19.44 -12.66
C TYR A 44 1.65 -19.91 -13.59
N GLY A 45 2.56 -20.76 -13.12
CA GLY A 45 3.70 -21.25 -13.91
C GLY A 45 4.75 -20.18 -14.22
N ILE A 46 4.86 -19.14 -13.38
CA ILE A 46 5.80 -18.03 -13.55
C ILE A 46 7.18 -18.46 -13.02
N ASP A 47 8.17 -18.52 -13.91
CA ASP A 47 9.58 -18.70 -13.55
C ASP A 47 10.17 -17.37 -13.04
N TYR A 48 9.83 -17.03 -11.79
CA TYR A 48 10.21 -15.77 -11.14
C TYR A 48 11.73 -15.65 -10.95
N GLU A 49 12.46 -16.75 -10.82
CA GLU A 49 13.92 -16.73 -10.72
C GLU A 49 14.53 -16.29 -12.05
N LYS A 50 14.12 -16.88 -13.17
CA LYS A 50 14.63 -16.51 -14.49
C LYS A 50 14.24 -15.09 -14.88
N LYS A 51 13.04 -14.65 -14.49
CA LYS A 51 12.56 -13.27 -14.72
C LYS A 51 13.15 -12.24 -13.74
N GLN A 52 13.84 -12.69 -12.68
CA GLN A 52 14.36 -11.84 -11.61
C GLN A 52 13.27 -11.03 -10.89
N ILE A 53 12.10 -11.65 -10.70
CA ILE A 53 10.96 -11.05 -10.02
C ILE A 53 11.00 -11.44 -8.54
N SER A 54 10.85 -10.45 -7.66
CA SER A 54 10.69 -10.70 -6.23
C SER A 54 9.32 -11.33 -5.95
N VAL A 55 9.32 -12.39 -5.15
CA VAL A 55 8.11 -13.06 -4.65
C VAL A 55 8.19 -13.24 -3.13
N ARG A 56 8.91 -12.32 -2.47
CA ARG A 56 9.18 -12.35 -1.03
C ARG A 56 8.08 -11.63 -0.28
N GLY A 57 7.04 -12.37 0.04
CA GLY A 57 5.95 -11.86 0.84
C GLY A 57 4.75 -12.78 0.79
N HIS A 58 3.62 -12.22 1.17
CA HIS A 58 2.35 -12.91 1.17
C HIS A 58 1.18 -11.92 1.04
N ILE A 59 0.07 -12.42 0.51
CA ILE A 59 -1.24 -11.77 0.64
C ILE A 59 -1.84 -12.25 1.96
N TYR A 60 -2.23 -11.33 2.84
CA TYR A 60 -2.84 -11.65 4.14
C TYR A 60 -4.33 -11.28 4.20
N TRP A 61 -4.82 -10.51 3.22
CA TRP A 61 -6.21 -10.09 3.13
C TRP A 61 -6.61 -9.87 1.67
N ALA A 62 -7.85 -10.24 1.33
CA ALA A 62 -8.46 -9.95 0.04
C ALA A 62 -9.99 -9.87 0.18
N GLU A 63 -10.63 -9.07 -0.68
CA GLU A 63 -12.07 -8.90 -0.76
C GLU A 63 -12.49 -8.68 -2.22
N TYR A 64 -13.61 -9.27 -2.61
CA TYR A 64 -14.19 -9.14 -3.95
C TYR A 64 -15.56 -8.47 -3.88
N GLU A 65 -15.73 -7.45 -4.71
CA GLU A 65 -16.96 -6.67 -4.87
C GLU A 65 -17.41 -6.73 -6.33
N GLU A 66 -18.71 -6.90 -6.57
CA GLU A 66 -19.30 -6.86 -7.91
C GLU A 66 -20.58 -6.04 -7.96
N ASP A 67 -20.71 -5.26 -9.03
CA ASP A 67 -21.93 -4.59 -9.45
C ASP A 67 -22.21 -4.99 -10.91
N GLU A 68 -23.04 -6.03 -11.07
CA GLU A 68 -23.40 -6.56 -12.38
C GLU A 68 -24.18 -5.57 -13.25
N GLU A 69 -24.90 -4.61 -12.64
CA GLU A 69 -25.67 -3.62 -13.41
C GLU A 69 -24.77 -2.61 -14.11
N ASN A 70 -23.62 -2.30 -13.48
CA ASN A 70 -22.64 -1.34 -13.97
C ASN A 70 -21.39 -2.00 -14.59
N ASP A 71 -21.38 -3.32 -14.77
CA ASP A 71 -20.24 -4.11 -15.30
C ASP A 71 -18.94 -3.82 -14.53
N TYR A 72 -19.05 -3.72 -13.21
CA TYR A 72 -17.95 -3.33 -12.32
C TYR A 72 -17.57 -4.50 -11.40
N PHE A 73 -16.30 -4.88 -11.46
CA PHE A 73 -15.72 -5.97 -10.68
C PHE A 73 -14.43 -5.46 -10.04
N LEU A 74 -14.37 -5.47 -8.71
CA LEU A 74 -13.21 -5.01 -7.96
C LEU A 74 -12.72 -6.13 -7.06
N LEU A 75 -11.45 -6.50 -7.24
CA LEU A 75 -10.70 -7.30 -6.30
C LEU A 75 -9.74 -6.38 -5.53
N SER A 76 -9.96 -6.24 -4.24
CA SER A 76 -9.07 -5.55 -3.31
C SER A 76 -8.22 -6.58 -2.58
N PHE A 77 -6.92 -6.35 -2.41
CA PHE A 77 -6.09 -7.21 -1.56
C PHE A 77 -4.86 -6.48 -1.04
N GLU A 78 -4.26 -7.01 0.02
CA GLU A 78 -3.06 -6.44 0.62
C GLU A 78 -1.93 -7.45 0.70
N THR A 79 -0.71 -6.97 0.46
CA THR A 79 0.51 -7.76 0.63
C THR A 79 1.42 -7.17 1.67
N GLU A 80 2.06 -8.04 2.45
CA GLU A 80 3.25 -7.71 3.23
C GLU A 80 4.48 -8.34 2.52
N THR A 81 5.42 -7.50 2.11
CA THR A 81 6.58 -7.89 1.28
C THR A 81 7.89 -7.33 1.83
N ALA A 82 9.02 -7.90 1.40
CA ALA A 82 10.33 -7.42 1.85
C ALA A 82 10.82 -6.24 1.00
N TRP A 83 11.11 -5.12 1.65
CA TRP A 83 11.68 -3.88 1.12
C TRP A 83 10.79 -3.07 0.19
N ASP A 84 10.07 -3.71 -0.73
CA ASP A 84 9.25 -3.03 -1.74
C ASP A 84 8.15 -3.96 -2.27
N ALA A 85 7.12 -3.37 -2.88
CA ALA A 85 6.01 -4.09 -3.46
C ALA A 85 6.45 -5.10 -4.53
N CYS A 86 5.75 -6.24 -4.61
CA CYS A 86 6.00 -7.26 -5.62
C CYS A 86 5.14 -7.06 -6.90
N ASN A 87 4.98 -5.82 -7.36
CA ASN A 87 4.08 -5.43 -8.48
C ASN A 87 4.32 -6.24 -9.75
N GLU A 88 5.58 -6.52 -10.10
CA GLU A 88 5.96 -7.31 -11.28
C GLU A 88 5.33 -8.72 -11.31
N LEU A 89 5.08 -9.34 -10.15
CA LEU A 89 4.36 -10.62 -10.10
C LEU A 89 2.94 -10.46 -10.63
N PHE A 90 2.23 -9.41 -10.20
CA PHE A 90 0.85 -9.17 -10.60
C PHE A 90 0.74 -8.71 -12.06
N PHE A 91 1.72 -7.98 -12.57
CA PHE A 91 1.82 -7.68 -14.00
C PHE A 91 2.05 -8.93 -14.86
N GLU A 92 2.86 -9.89 -14.39
CA GLU A 92 3.02 -11.18 -15.09
C GLU A 92 1.76 -12.04 -15.03
N ILE A 93 1.03 -12.02 -13.91
CA ILE A 93 -0.28 -12.67 -13.81
C ILE A 93 -1.26 -12.03 -14.78
N ASN A 94 -1.29 -10.70 -14.88
CA ASN A 94 -2.14 -9.99 -15.84
C ASN A 94 -1.85 -10.44 -17.29
N ARG A 95 -0.56 -10.53 -17.68
CA ARG A 95 -0.15 -11.04 -19.00
C ARG A 95 -0.68 -12.44 -19.29
N ILE A 96 -0.73 -13.31 -18.28
CA ILE A 96 -1.30 -14.67 -18.41
C ILE A 96 -2.82 -14.61 -18.55
N LEU A 97 -3.46 -13.64 -17.91
CA LEU A 97 -4.89 -13.34 -18.01
C LEU A 97 -5.24 -12.42 -19.20
N ASN A 98 -4.41 -12.43 -20.25
CA ASN A 98 -4.58 -11.69 -21.50
C ASN A 98 -4.54 -10.15 -21.39
N ASP A 99 -3.86 -9.62 -20.37
CA ASP A 99 -3.73 -8.18 -20.10
C ASP A 99 -5.09 -7.47 -19.95
N GLU A 100 -6.07 -8.17 -19.36
CA GLU A 100 -7.44 -7.67 -19.15
C GLU A 100 -7.67 -7.03 -17.79
N LEU A 101 -6.70 -7.08 -16.87
CA LEU A 101 -6.75 -6.41 -15.58
C LEU A 101 -6.19 -4.99 -15.68
N SER A 102 -6.83 -4.07 -14.97
CA SER A 102 -6.30 -2.76 -14.57
C SER A 102 -5.90 -2.85 -13.11
N ILE A 103 -4.63 -2.57 -12.82
CA ILE A 103 -4.02 -2.83 -11.51
C ILE A 103 -3.57 -1.51 -10.93
N SER A 104 -4.27 -1.04 -9.91
CA SER A 104 -3.87 0.11 -9.10
C SER A 104 -3.28 -0.37 -7.78
N TYR A 105 -2.25 0.31 -7.27
CA TYR A 105 -1.64 -0.02 -5.98
C TYR A 105 -1.11 1.22 -5.26
N ARG A 106 -1.06 1.13 -3.93
CA ARG A 106 -0.37 2.07 -3.04
C ARG A 106 0.56 1.30 -2.12
N CYS A 107 1.84 1.68 -2.12
CA CYS A 107 2.87 1.07 -1.28
C CYS A 107 3.29 2.02 -0.16
N CYS A 108 3.37 1.48 1.06
CA CYS A 108 3.92 2.14 2.24
C CYS A 108 5.05 1.27 2.83
N GLU A 109 6.26 1.81 2.90
CA GLU A 109 7.39 1.20 3.59
C GLU A 109 8.30 2.25 4.23
N SER A 110 8.16 2.43 5.55
CA SER A 110 8.91 3.43 6.31
C SER A 110 10.41 3.15 6.41
N GLY A 111 10.83 1.88 6.40
CA GLY A 111 12.24 1.49 6.58
C GLY A 111 13.17 1.90 5.43
N CYS A 112 12.65 1.95 4.21
CA CYS A 112 13.35 2.32 2.97
C CYS A 112 12.83 3.63 2.36
N ASP A 113 11.92 4.33 3.04
CA ASP A 113 11.30 5.58 2.59
C ASP A 113 10.60 5.43 1.23
N LEU A 114 9.78 4.37 1.09
CA LEU A 114 9.01 4.08 -0.12
C LEU A 114 7.53 4.36 0.11
N PHE A 115 7.07 5.45 -0.50
CA PHE A 115 5.68 5.90 -0.45
C PHE A 115 5.25 6.33 -1.85
N TYR A 116 4.54 5.44 -2.54
CA TYR A 116 4.11 5.69 -3.91
C TYR A 116 2.78 5.04 -4.25
N THR A 117 2.15 5.61 -5.26
CA THR A 117 0.83 5.23 -5.77
C THR A 117 0.90 5.13 -7.29
N HIS A 118 0.41 4.03 -7.83
CA HIS A 118 0.05 3.88 -9.23
C HIS A 118 -1.46 3.65 -9.28
N ASP A 119 -2.22 4.61 -9.81
CA ASP A 119 -3.67 4.56 -9.75
C ASP A 119 -4.30 4.75 -11.13
N GLU A 120 -4.87 3.67 -11.65
CA GLU A 120 -5.54 3.62 -12.94
C GLU A 120 -7.04 3.90 -12.82
N GLY A 121 -7.59 3.88 -11.60
CA GLY A 121 -9.04 3.88 -11.35
C GLY A 121 -9.54 4.90 -10.31
N ASP A 122 -8.70 5.86 -9.91
CA ASP A 122 -9.00 6.87 -8.88
C ASP A 122 -9.40 6.25 -7.52
N PHE A 123 -8.71 5.19 -7.10
CA PHE A 123 -8.95 4.47 -5.85
C PHE A 123 -8.23 5.03 -4.62
N PHE A 124 -7.14 5.76 -4.82
CA PHE A 124 -6.24 6.20 -3.75
C PHE A 124 -6.18 7.73 -3.69
N PRO A 125 -7.21 8.39 -3.12
CA PRO A 125 -7.26 9.84 -3.03
C PRO A 125 -6.28 10.43 -2.01
N GLU A 126 -5.70 9.61 -1.13
CA GLU A 126 -4.87 10.05 -0.01
C GLU A 126 -3.53 10.62 -0.48
N GLU A 127 -3.13 11.74 0.11
CA GLU A 127 -1.90 12.46 -0.28
C GLU A 127 -0.65 11.99 0.46
N CYS A 128 -0.77 11.42 1.66
CA CYS A 128 0.39 11.03 2.44
C CYS A 128 0.14 9.87 3.41
N CYS A 129 1.24 9.21 3.79
CA CYS A 129 1.30 8.31 4.93
C CYS A 129 2.04 8.98 6.10
N VAL A 130 1.56 8.79 7.32
CA VAL A 130 2.23 9.20 8.55
C VAL A 130 2.81 7.97 9.23
N SER A 131 4.09 8.03 9.58
CA SER A 131 4.72 7.09 10.50
C SER A 131 4.97 7.78 11.84
N SER A 132 4.41 7.25 12.93
CA SER A 132 4.57 7.85 14.25
C SER A 132 4.75 6.81 15.36
N TYR A 133 5.43 7.21 16.44
CA TYR A 133 5.60 6.40 17.65
C TYR A 133 5.94 7.26 18.86
N GLY A 134 5.54 6.81 20.04
CA GLY A 134 5.92 7.37 21.33
C GLY A 134 5.05 8.55 21.73
N GLU A 135 5.09 8.95 23.00
CA GLU A 135 4.29 10.08 23.51
C GLU A 135 4.61 11.37 22.74
N PRO A 136 3.62 12.10 22.19
CA PRO A 136 2.16 11.99 22.42
C PRO A 136 1.34 11.14 21.41
N PHE A 137 1.99 10.38 20.53
CA PHE A 137 1.39 9.64 19.41
C PHE A 137 1.08 8.16 19.70
N GLU A 138 1.31 7.69 20.92
CA GLU A 138 1.01 6.33 21.38
C GLU A 138 1.86 5.22 20.69
N ASP A 139 1.22 4.14 20.24
CA ASP A 139 1.88 2.97 19.64
C ASP A 139 2.35 3.23 18.20
N ALA A 140 3.26 2.39 17.71
CA ALA A 140 3.83 2.56 16.38
C ALA A 140 2.74 2.35 15.32
N CYS A 141 2.51 3.38 14.50
CA CYS A 141 1.46 3.37 13.50
C CYS A 141 1.96 3.86 12.14
N GLU A 142 1.38 3.30 11.09
CA GLU A 142 1.46 3.78 9.71
C GLU A 142 0.04 4.05 9.24
N ASP A 143 -0.35 5.33 9.21
CA ASP A 143 -1.71 5.75 8.85
C ASP A 143 -1.70 6.55 7.56
N VAL A 144 -2.73 6.40 6.73
CA VAL A 144 -2.90 7.20 5.52
C VAL A 144 -3.87 8.36 5.77
N PHE A 145 -3.56 9.52 5.21
CA PHE A 145 -4.33 10.74 5.39
C PHE A 145 -4.78 11.28 4.04
N ASP A 146 -6.05 11.71 3.98
CA ASP A 146 -6.66 12.31 2.79
C ASP A 146 -5.81 13.47 2.27
N THR A 147 -5.36 14.37 3.17
CA THR A 147 -4.52 15.51 2.80
C THR A 147 -3.31 15.69 3.71
N ILE A 148 -2.28 16.37 3.21
CA ILE A 148 -1.14 16.80 4.03
C ILE A 148 -1.60 17.74 5.16
N GLU A 149 -2.61 18.58 4.93
CA GLU A 149 -3.19 19.47 5.94
C GLU A 149 -3.76 18.68 7.13
N ASP A 150 -4.42 17.55 6.88
CA ASP A 150 -4.98 16.69 7.94
C ASP A 150 -3.86 16.05 8.79
N ALA A 151 -2.78 15.58 8.16
CA ALA A 151 -1.62 15.04 8.86
C ALA A 151 -0.92 16.12 9.73
N ILE A 152 -0.78 17.34 9.21
CA ILE A 152 -0.26 18.48 9.98
C ILE A 152 -1.19 18.81 11.16
N ALA A 153 -2.50 18.81 10.93
CA ALA A 153 -3.49 19.09 11.96
C ALA A 153 -3.44 18.08 13.10
N GLU A 154 -3.28 16.78 12.78
CA GLU A 154 -3.11 15.72 13.76
C GLU A 154 -1.87 16.00 14.64
N TRP A 155 -0.71 16.24 14.01
CA TRP A 155 0.52 16.57 14.73
C TRP A 155 0.38 17.82 15.61
N THR A 156 -0.21 18.89 15.10
CA THR A 156 -0.46 20.13 15.84
C THR A 156 -1.40 19.90 17.02
N SER A 157 -2.41 19.03 16.87
CA SER A 157 -3.36 18.73 17.95
C SER A 157 -2.67 18.07 19.16
N LYS A 158 -1.65 17.24 18.91
CA LYS A 158 -0.91 16.49 19.93
C LYS A 158 0.21 17.30 20.57
N THR A 159 0.88 18.15 19.79
CA THR A 159 2.06 18.91 20.26
C THR A 159 1.71 20.32 20.73
N GLY A 160 0.59 20.88 20.27
CA GLY A 160 0.21 22.28 20.48
C GLY A 160 1.02 23.29 19.65
N ILE A 161 1.87 22.82 18.74
CA ILE A 161 2.71 23.67 17.89
C ILE A 161 1.98 23.93 16.57
N GLY A 162 1.58 25.18 16.36
CA GLY A 162 0.88 25.60 15.14
C GLY A 162 1.81 25.92 13.96
N GLN A 163 1.23 25.93 12.76
CA GLN A 163 1.92 26.20 11.50
C GLN A 163 2.59 27.60 11.45
N GLY A 164 1.89 28.63 11.93
CA GLY A 164 2.38 30.01 11.88
C GLY A 164 2.42 30.54 10.44
N ASP A 165 3.51 31.21 10.06
CA ASP A 165 3.71 31.77 8.72
C ASP A 165 4.37 30.77 7.74
N ARG A 166 4.62 29.52 8.16
CA ARG A 166 5.22 28.48 7.31
C ARG A 166 4.25 28.07 6.21
N SER A 167 4.76 27.87 5.00
CA SER A 167 4.04 27.09 3.98
C SER A 167 3.84 25.65 4.42
N GLU A 168 2.93 24.93 3.77
CA GLU A 168 2.69 23.51 4.03
C GLU A 168 3.97 22.69 3.94
N LYS A 169 4.74 22.85 2.85
CA LYS A 169 6.04 22.17 2.68
C LYS A 169 7.03 22.50 3.81
N GLU A 170 7.16 23.77 4.18
CA GLU A 170 8.04 24.16 5.30
C GLU A 170 7.56 23.58 6.64
N MET A 171 6.25 23.37 6.80
CA MET A 171 5.69 22.74 7.99
C MET A 171 5.99 21.24 8.01
N VAL A 172 5.85 20.54 6.87
CA VAL A 172 6.24 19.13 6.74
C VAL A 172 7.74 18.95 7.04
N ASP A 173 8.61 19.76 6.43
CA ASP A 173 10.06 19.71 6.68
C ASP A 173 10.38 19.96 8.17
N PHE A 174 9.63 20.87 8.82
CA PHE A 174 9.77 21.14 10.25
C PHE A 174 9.31 19.98 11.13
N ILE A 175 8.16 19.36 10.82
CA ILE A 175 7.63 18.20 11.55
C ILE A 175 8.61 17.02 11.44
N ASN A 176 9.06 16.71 10.21
CA ASN A 176 9.94 15.57 9.95
C ASN A 176 11.35 15.71 10.54
N SER A 177 11.74 16.93 10.94
CA SER A 177 13.01 17.19 11.63
C SER A 177 12.84 17.59 13.09
N TYR A 178 11.61 17.49 13.63
CA TYR A 178 11.33 17.88 15.00
C TYR A 178 11.98 16.90 15.99
N GLU A 179 12.77 17.44 16.91
CA GLU A 179 13.40 16.65 17.97
C GLU A 179 12.51 16.58 19.21
N TYR A 180 12.18 15.36 19.63
CA TYR A 180 11.41 15.10 20.84
C TYR A 180 12.33 14.84 22.05
N GLU A 181 11.77 14.87 23.26
CA GLU A 181 12.54 14.57 24.49
C GLU A 181 13.06 13.13 24.51
N SER A 182 12.31 12.20 23.92
CA SER A 182 12.71 10.81 23.73
C SER A 182 13.26 10.63 22.32
N GLU A 183 14.43 10.02 22.20
CA GLU A 183 15.05 9.67 20.91
C GLU A 183 14.24 8.61 20.13
N GLU A 184 13.33 7.91 20.81
CA GLU A 184 12.44 6.93 20.18
C GLU A 184 11.15 7.55 19.64
N THR A 185 10.79 8.77 20.08
CA THR A 185 9.56 9.43 19.62
C THR A 185 9.78 10.04 18.25
N TYR A 186 8.85 9.81 17.33
CA TYR A 186 8.86 10.43 16.01
C TYR A 186 7.46 10.62 15.45
N PHE A 187 7.35 11.55 14.49
CA PHE A 187 6.19 11.72 13.63
C PHE A 187 6.71 12.21 12.28
N TYR A 188 6.54 11.39 11.25
CA TYR A 188 6.99 11.66 9.91
C TYR A 188 5.80 11.67 8.97
N ILE A 189 5.66 12.73 8.18
CA ILE A 189 4.70 12.83 7.09
C ILE A 189 5.46 12.50 5.80
N HIS A 190 5.00 11.45 5.12
CA HIS A 190 5.56 10.95 3.86
C HIS A 190 4.55 11.17 2.73
N PRO A 191 4.68 12.25 1.94
CA PRO A 191 3.84 12.46 0.77
C PRO A 191 4.00 11.31 -0.23
N PHE A 192 2.89 10.85 -0.80
CA PHE A 192 2.93 9.83 -1.85
C PHE A 192 3.48 10.41 -3.15
N THR A 193 4.35 9.65 -3.80
CA THR A 193 4.75 9.89 -5.18
C THR A 193 3.78 9.18 -6.12
N PHE A 194 3.19 9.89 -7.08
CA PHE A 194 2.30 9.30 -8.08
C PHE A 194 3.08 8.91 -9.33
N GLU A 195 2.99 7.64 -9.73
CA GLU A 195 3.67 7.05 -10.90
C GLU A 195 2.94 7.27 -12.23
#